data_AF-Q9K2S9-F1
#
_entry.id   AF-Q9K2S9-F1
#
_cell.length_a   1.000
_cell.length_b   1.000
_cell.length_c   1.000
_cell.angle_alpha   90.00
_cell.angle_beta   90.00
_cell.angle_gamma   90.00
#
_symmetry.space_group_name_H-M   'P 1'
#
loop_
_entity.id
_entity.type
_entity.pdbx_description
1 polymer ?
#
loop_
_entity_poly.entity_id
_entity_poly.type
_entity_poly.pdbx_seq_one_letter_code
_entity_poly.pdbx_strand_id
1 'polypeptide(L)'
;EFEVWVKRDGKLHYQQFRNGGIPVKPLEVIGNVSEVETGTTIKFHPDYTIMEKENFDFDTIVDHSKQIAYLNKGLKITVENVEKNIIKVFCFEGGLIDYVKEL
;
A
#
# COMPACT_ATOMS: atom_id res chain seq x y z
N GLU A 1 11.84 6.76 7.31
CA GLU A 1 12.55 5.81 6.40
C GLU A 1 11.57 5.33 5.35
N PHE A 2 12.01 5.09 4.12
CA PHE A 2 11.17 4.61 3.01
C PHE A 2 11.86 3.42 2.33
N GLU A 3 11.13 2.32 2.19
CA GLU A 3 11.64 1.04 1.70
C GLU A 3 10.72 0.50 0.61
N VAL A 4 11.30 -0.06 -0.44
CA VAL A 4 10.56 -0.62 -1.58
C VAL A 4 11.12 -1.99 -1.93
N TRP A 5 10.21 -2.95 -2.09
CA TRP A 5 10.47 -4.27 -2.65
C TRP A 5 9.70 -4.42 -3.95
N VAL A 6 10.35 -4.88 -5.01
CA VAL A 6 9.72 -5.10 -6.32
C VAL A 6 10.00 -6.53 -6.76
N LYS A 7 8.94 -7.30 -7.01
CA LYS A 7 8.99 -8.61 -7.66
C LYS A 7 8.77 -8.41 -9.16
N ARG A 8 9.77 -8.71 -9.98
CA ARG A 8 9.71 -8.57 -11.45
C ARG A 8 10.77 -9.43 -12.14
N ASP A 9 10.43 -10.01 -13.29
CA ASP A 9 11.34 -10.80 -14.14
C ASP A 9 12.12 -11.88 -13.35
N GLY A 10 11.40 -12.65 -12.52
CA GLY A 10 11.96 -13.70 -11.67
C GLY A 10 12.83 -13.21 -10.51
N LYS A 11 12.91 -11.90 -10.26
CA LYS A 11 13.81 -11.29 -9.26
C LYS A 11 13.06 -10.48 -8.22
N LEU A 12 13.60 -10.49 -6.99
CA LEU A 12 13.21 -9.60 -5.90
C LEU A 12 14.24 -8.48 -5.79
N HIS A 13 13.81 -7.28 -6.13
CA HIS A 13 14.59 -6.05 -5.99
C HIS A 13 14.26 -5.36 -4.68
N TYR A 14 15.24 -4.66 -4.10
CA TYR A 14 15.08 -3.86 -2.90
C TYR A 14 15.82 -2.53 -3.01
N GLN A 15 15.19 -1.47 -2.51
CA GLN A 15 15.81 -0.16 -2.36
C GLN A 15 15.32 0.55 -1.10
N GLN A 16 16.24 1.23 -0.42
CA GLN A 16 15.96 2.03 0.76
C GLN A 16 16.35 3.49 0.53
N PHE A 17 15.52 4.38 1.07
CA PHE A 17 15.70 5.82 1.02
C PHE A 17 15.56 6.44 2.42
N ARG A 18 16.31 7.52 2.65
CA ARG A 18 16.30 8.31 3.89
C ARG A 18 16.34 9.80 3.57
N ASN A 19 16.08 10.64 4.58
CA ASN A 19 16.23 12.09 4.53
C ASN A 19 15.59 12.74 3.29
N GLY A 20 14.29 12.52 3.10
CA GLY A 20 13.57 13.11 1.95
C GLY A 20 13.81 12.42 0.60
N GLY A 21 14.15 11.14 0.59
CA GLY A 21 14.23 10.35 -0.65
C GLY A 21 15.65 10.16 -1.20
N ILE A 22 16.69 10.40 -0.41
CA ILE A 22 18.07 10.12 -0.80
C ILE A 22 18.29 8.59 -0.73
N PRO A 23 18.73 7.94 -1.81
CA PRO A 23 18.98 6.51 -1.81
C PRO A 23 20.14 6.18 -0.86
N VAL A 24 19.92 5.22 0.04
CA VAL A 24 20.96 4.75 0.97
C VAL A 24 22.01 3.92 0.22
N LYS A 25 21.57 3.18 -0.79
CA LYS A 25 22.38 2.36 -1.70
C LYS A 25 21.72 2.31 -3.09
N PRO A 26 22.47 1.90 -4.13
CA PRO A 26 21.89 1.52 -5.42
C PRO A 26 20.82 0.44 -5.26
N LEU A 27 19.95 0.28 -6.26
CA LEU A 27 18.97 -0.80 -6.31
C LEU A 27 19.67 -2.17 -6.28
N GLU A 28 19.28 -3.04 -5.35
CA GLU A 28 19.89 -4.37 -5.16
C GLU A 28 18.91 -5.47 -5.56
N VAL A 29 19.42 -6.55 -6.17
CA VAL A 29 18.66 -7.81 -6.31
C VAL A 29 18.96 -8.64 -5.07
N ILE A 30 17.96 -8.83 -4.21
CA ILE A 30 18.10 -9.48 -2.90
C ILE A 30 17.58 -10.93 -2.90
N GLY A 31 17.03 -11.40 -4.02
CA GLY A 31 16.56 -12.77 -4.15
C GLY A 31 15.94 -13.06 -5.50
N ASN A 32 15.52 -14.31 -5.68
CA ASN A 32 14.73 -14.78 -6.82
C ASN A 32 13.30 -15.08 -6.37
N VAL A 33 12.35 -14.89 -7.26
CA VAL A 33 10.93 -15.22 -7.09
C VAL A 33 10.44 -16.04 -8.27
N SER A 34 9.27 -16.65 -8.16
CA SER A 34 8.68 -17.35 -9.31
C SER A 34 8.40 -16.36 -10.45
N GLU A 35 8.55 -16.80 -11.70
CA GLU A 35 8.31 -15.97 -12.90
C GLU A 35 6.89 -15.40 -12.97
N VAL A 36 5.91 -16.10 -12.37
CA VAL A 36 4.51 -15.63 -12.32
C VAL A 36 4.26 -14.62 -11.20
N GLU A 37 5.17 -14.48 -10.23
CA GLU A 37 5.01 -13.54 -9.14
C GLU A 37 5.47 -12.15 -9.55
N THR A 38 4.55 -11.19 -9.50
CA THR A 38 4.84 -9.78 -9.69
C THR A 38 4.20 -8.96 -8.58
N GLY A 39 4.74 -7.76 -8.32
CA GLY A 39 4.13 -6.84 -7.36
C GLY A 39 5.15 -5.91 -6.74
N THR A 40 4.62 -4.90 -6.05
CA THR A 40 5.42 -3.89 -5.37
C THR A 40 4.92 -3.75 -3.94
N THR A 41 5.84 -3.76 -2.99
CA THR A 41 5.57 -3.48 -1.58
C THR A 41 6.34 -2.23 -1.19
N ILE A 42 5.63 -1.27 -0.61
CA ILE A 42 6.21 -0.02 -0.11
C ILE A 42 5.94 0.04 1.39
N LYS A 43 6.97 0.41 2.15
CA LYS A 43 6.88 0.70 3.58
C LYS A 43 7.49 2.07 3.83
N PHE A 44 6.80 2.91 4.59
CA PHE A 44 7.33 4.22 4.92
C PHE A 44 6.97 4.64 6.34
N HIS A 45 7.75 5.57 6.86
CA HIS A 45 7.46 6.30 8.08
C HIS A 45 7.45 7.80 7.75
N PRO A 46 6.39 8.54 8.12
CA PRO A 46 6.32 9.98 7.94
C PRO A 46 7.51 10.70 8.59
N ASP A 47 7.92 11.82 8.00
CA ASP A 47 8.93 12.69 8.58
C ASP A 47 8.26 13.73 9.48
N TYR A 48 8.24 13.47 10.78
CA TYR A 48 7.64 14.37 11.79
C TYR A 48 8.46 15.62 12.10
N THR A 49 9.58 15.85 11.40
CA THR A 49 10.25 17.16 11.41
C THR A 49 9.59 18.13 10.42
N ILE A 50 8.84 17.60 9.45
CA ILE A 50 8.11 18.36 8.43
C ILE A 50 6.60 18.30 8.68
N MET A 51 6.08 17.11 9.01
CA MET A 51 4.66 16.86 9.26
C MET A 51 4.33 16.93 10.75
N GLU A 52 3.10 17.29 11.08
CA GLU A 52 2.62 17.17 12.45
C GLU A 52 2.62 15.71 12.88
N LYS A 53 3.03 15.47 14.12
CA LYS A 53 3.12 14.13 14.68
C LYS A 53 1.74 13.64 15.08
N GLU A 54 1.09 12.99 14.12
CA GLU A 54 -0.20 12.34 14.31
C GLU A 54 -0.16 10.87 13.93
N ASN A 55 -1.03 10.08 14.57
CA ASN A 55 -1.21 8.68 14.19
C ASN A 55 -2.04 8.60 12.91
N PHE A 56 -1.80 7.56 12.12
CA PHE A 56 -2.66 7.26 10.97
C PHE A 56 -4.10 7.03 11.44
N ASP A 57 -5.03 7.84 10.95
CA ASP A 57 -6.46 7.64 11.15
C ASP A 57 -6.94 6.45 10.30
N PHE A 58 -7.26 5.36 10.99
CA PHE A 58 -7.71 4.13 10.37
C PHE A 58 -9.05 4.29 9.65
N ASP A 59 -9.98 5.07 10.22
CA ASP A 59 -11.32 5.23 9.64
C ASP A 59 -11.23 6.04 8.34
N THR A 60 -10.41 7.10 8.34
CA THR A 60 -10.10 7.86 7.12
C THR A 60 -9.48 6.98 6.01
N ILE A 61 -8.53 6.09 6.36
CA ILE A 61 -7.92 5.17 5.37
C ILE A 61 -8.94 4.16 4.85
N VAL A 62 -9.78 3.62 5.73
CA VAL A 62 -10.84 2.67 5.38
C VAL A 62 -11.83 3.31 4.40
N ASP A 63 -12.31 4.52 4.70
CA ASP A 63 -13.29 5.22 3.88
C ASP A 63 -12.72 5.52 2.48
N HIS A 64 -11.48 6.01 2.41
CA HIS A 64 -10.83 6.26 1.13
C HIS A 64 -10.58 4.96 0.34
N SER A 65 -10.14 3.90 1.00
CA SER A 65 -9.92 2.59 0.37
C SER A 65 -11.22 2.01 -0.19
N LYS A 66 -12.32 2.15 0.53
CA LYS A 66 -13.64 1.71 0.10
C LYS A 66 -14.13 2.46 -1.14
N GLN A 67 -13.93 3.78 -1.18
CA GLN A 67 -14.22 4.60 -2.36
C GLN A 67 -13.43 4.14 -3.59
N ILE A 68 -12.13 3.84 -3.43
CA ILE A 68 -11.30 3.32 -4.53
C ILE A 68 -11.83 1.97 -5.02
N ALA A 69 -12.22 1.07 -4.12
CA ALA A 69 -12.78 -0.23 -4.49
C ALA A 69 -14.10 -0.10 -5.26
N TYR A 70 -14.94 0.89 -4.94
CA TYR A 70 -16.16 1.17 -5.72
C TYR A 70 -15.86 1.67 -7.14
N LEU A 71 -14.85 2.52 -7.29
CA LEU A 71 -14.49 3.10 -8.58
C LEU A 71 -13.84 2.07 -9.52
N ASN A 72 -13.25 1.01 -8.97
CA ASN A 72 -12.51 0.00 -9.71
C ASN A 72 -13.17 -1.38 -9.55
N LYS A 73 -14.05 -1.73 -10.50
CA LYS A 73 -14.78 -3.01 -10.48
C LYS A 73 -13.83 -4.20 -10.36
N GLY A 74 -14.12 -5.11 -9.43
CA GLY A 74 -13.32 -6.31 -9.18
C GLY A 74 -11.98 -6.05 -8.48
N LEU A 75 -11.65 -4.80 -8.11
CA LEU A 75 -10.45 -4.50 -7.32
C LEU A 75 -10.71 -4.86 -5.86
N LYS A 76 -9.94 -5.85 -5.37
CA LYS A 76 -9.92 -6.21 -3.96
C LYS A 76 -8.91 -5.35 -3.20
N ILE A 77 -9.37 -4.61 -2.21
CA ILE A 77 -8.53 -3.82 -1.30
C ILE A 77 -8.69 -4.35 0.12
N THR A 78 -7.57 -4.59 0.79
CA THR A 78 -7.52 -4.98 2.21
C THR A 78 -6.84 -3.87 3.00
N VAL A 79 -7.47 -3.44 4.08
CA VAL A 79 -6.91 -2.49 5.05
C VAL A 79 -6.79 -3.20 6.39
N GLU A 80 -5.59 -3.25 6.95
CA GLU A 80 -5.29 -3.95 8.19
C GLU A 80 -4.64 -3.00 9.20
N ASN A 81 -5.18 -2.99 10.42
CA ASN A 81 -4.53 -2.41 11.58
C ASN A 81 -3.94 -3.52 12.43
N VAL A 82 -2.62 -3.69 12.37
CA VAL A 82 -1.89 -4.77 13.03
C VAL A 82 -1.89 -4.62 14.55
N GLU A 83 -1.91 -3.39 15.07
CA GLU A 83 -1.92 -3.11 16.52
C GLU A 83 -3.25 -3.49 17.18
N LYS A 84 -4.37 -3.20 16.49
CA LYS A 84 -5.73 -3.49 16.95
C LYS A 84 -6.24 -4.85 16.49
N ASN A 85 -5.50 -5.54 15.63
CA ASN A 85 -5.89 -6.81 14.99
C ASN A 85 -7.24 -6.70 14.25
N ILE A 86 -7.42 -5.60 13.50
CA ILE A 86 -8.63 -5.31 12.73
C ILE A 86 -8.31 -5.40 11.24
N ILE A 87 -9.12 -6.15 10.50
CA ILE A 87 -9.00 -6.28 9.04
C ILE A 87 -10.33 -5.88 8.40
N LYS A 88 -10.27 -5.05 7.36
CA LYS A 88 -11.39 -4.68 6.48
C LYS A 88 -11.03 -5.04 5.05
N VAL A 89 -11.98 -5.64 4.33
CA VAL A 89 -11.80 -6.09 2.94
C VAL A 89 -12.93 -5.54 2.09
N PHE A 90 -12.59 -4.94 0.95
CA PHE A 90 -13.52 -4.33 0.01
C PHE A 90 -13.31 -4.93 -1.38
N CYS A 91 -14.39 -5.30 -2.06
CA CYS A 91 -14.39 -5.75 -3.44
C CYS A 91 -15.82 -5.59 -3.96
N PHE A 92 -15.99 -4.76 -4.99
CA PHE A 92 -17.32 -4.44 -5.51
C PHE A 92 -17.39 -4.74 -7.02
N GLU A 93 -18.40 -5.52 -7.39
CA GLU A 93 -18.64 -5.94 -8.78
C GLU A 93 -19.54 -4.94 -9.54
N GLY A 94 -20.49 -4.29 -8.83
CA GLY A 94 -21.40 -3.30 -9.40
C GLY A 94 -20.76 -1.93 -9.61
N GLY A 95 -19.61 -1.67 -8.99
CA GLY A 95 -18.83 -0.46 -9.11
C GLY A 95 -19.59 0.79 -8.64
N LEU A 96 -19.65 1.83 -9.48
CA LEU A 96 -20.35 3.10 -9.18
C LEU A 96 -21.83 2.93 -8.78
N ILE A 97 -22.52 1.88 -9.26
CA ILE A 97 -23.91 1.63 -8.86
C ILE A 97 -24.00 1.29 -7.37
N ASP A 98 -23.02 0.53 -6.85
CA ASP A 98 -22.98 0.17 -5.43
C ASP A 98 -22.58 1.38 -4.57
N TYR A 99 -21.72 2.27 -5.10
CA TYR A 99 -21.39 3.54 -4.43
C TYR A 99 -22.62 4.42 -4.22
N VAL A 100 -23.45 4.60 -5.25
CA VAL A 100 -24.66 5.45 -5.18
C VAL A 100 -25.71 4.86 -4.23
N LYS A 101 -25.78 3.53 -4.07
CA LYS A 101 -26.72 2.89 -3.12
C LYS A 101 -26.35 3.07 -1.66
N GLU A 102 -25.09 3.41 -1.37
CA GLU A 102 -24.59 3.57 -0.01
C GLU A 102 -24.58 5.03 0.47
N LEU A 103 -24.74 5.98 -0.46
CA LEU A 103 -25.02 7.40 -0.18
C LEU A 103 -26.44 7.59 0.37
#